data_AF-A0A353WX60-F1
#
_entry.id   AF-A0A353WX60-F1
#
_cell.length_a   1.000
_cell.length_b   1.000
_cell.length_c   1.000
_cell.angle_alpha   90.00
_cell.angle_beta   90.00
_cell.angle_gamma   90.00
#
_symmetry.space_group_name_H-M   'P 1'
#
loop_
_entity.id
_entity.type
_entity.pdbx_description
1 polymer ?
#
loop_
_entity_poly.entity_id
_entity_poly.type
_entity_poly.pdbx_seq_one_letter_code
_entity_poly.pdbx_strand_id
1 'polypeptide(L)'
;MGEIESYILNLLASKGSILRSSLQGDVLASRDIHQEIIRRVNSVLIFGSSENEQWTRTKLMELAKVPVIGRKQSFDKIILIDDCSKNSKIPSFGLDVQKINTKNKKAIEIFKMIV
;
A
#
# COMPACT_ATOMS: atom_id res chain seq x y z
N MET A 1 10.79 -8.48 -8.18
CA MET A 1 9.50 -7.88 -7.75
C MET A 1 8.28 -8.40 -8.53
N GLY A 2 8.32 -8.46 -9.87
CA GLY A 2 7.13 -8.76 -10.70
C GLY A 2 6.38 -10.07 -10.44
N GLU A 3 7.06 -11.17 -10.12
CA GLU A 3 6.39 -12.46 -9.83
C GLU A 3 5.63 -12.46 -8.50
N ILE A 4 6.21 -11.88 -7.45
CA ILE A 4 5.59 -11.80 -6.12
C ILE A 4 4.41 -10.84 -6.14
N GLU A 5 4.58 -9.68 -6.80
CA GLU A 5 3.50 -8.72 -6.98
C GLU A 5 2.32 -9.35 -7.72
N SER A 6 2.57 -10.05 -8.83
CA SER A 6 1.53 -10.75 -9.60
C SER A 6 0.83 -11.83 -8.77
N TYR A 7 1.57 -12.61 -7.99
CA TYR A 7 1.00 -13.63 -7.10
C TYR A 7 0.07 -13.01 -6.05
N ILE A 8 0.52 -11.94 -5.39
CA ILE A 8 -0.24 -11.25 -4.34
C ILE A 8 -1.51 -10.62 -4.92
N LEU A 9 -1.41 -9.99 -6.08
CA LEU A 9 -2.54 -9.39 -6.76
C LEU A 9 -3.57 -10.45 -7.17
N ASN A 10 -3.13 -11.62 -7.66
CA ASN A 10 -4.04 -12.72 -7.97
C ASN A 10 -4.73 -13.29 -6.71
N LEU A 11 -3.99 -13.42 -5.60
CA LEU A 11 -4.54 -13.86 -4.32
C LEU A 11 -5.55 -12.87 -3.73
N LEU A 12 -5.31 -11.57 -3.87
CA LEU A 12 -6.25 -10.54 -3.42
C LEU A 12 -7.49 -10.48 -4.32
N ALA A 13 -7.32 -10.67 -5.63
CA ALA A 13 -8.41 -10.60 -6.59
C ALA A 13 -9.42 -11.74 -6.38
N SER A 14 -8.97 -12.89 -5.88
CA SER A 14 -9.88 -13.98 -5.51
C SER A 14 -10.64 -13.73 -4.20
N LYS A 15 -10.24 -12.74 -3.40
CA LYS A 15 -10.84 -12.38 -2.11
C LYS A 15 -11.68 -11.09 -2.15
N GLY A 16 -11.54 -10.28 -3.20
CA GLY A 16 -12.33 -9.05 -3.35
C GLY A 16 -11.86 -8.13 -4.46
N SER A 17 -12.46 -6.94 -4.52
CA SER A 17 -12.14 -5.93 -5.53
C SER A 17 -10.85 -5.20 -5.21
N ILE A 18 -9.91 -5.21 -6.15
CA ILE A 18 -8.65 -4.45 -6.05
C ILE A 18 -8.81 -3.15 -6.83
N LEU A 19 -8.63 -2.02 -6.14
CA LEU A 19 -8.51 -0.71 -6.78
C LEU A 19 -7.03 -0.32 -6.85
N ARG A 20 -6.49 -0.19 -8.07
CA ARG A 20 -5.11 0.24 -8.28
C ARG A 20 -5.07 1.74 -8.56
N SER A 21 -4.12 2.41 -7.92
CA SER A 21 -3.77 3.78 -8.29
C SER A 21 -2.92 3.75 -9.56
N SER A 22 -3.36 4.44 -10.62
CA SER A 22 -2.53 4.68 -11.80
C SER A 22 -2.18 6.18 -11.89
N LEU A 23 -0.96 6.48 -12.33
CA LEU A 23 -0.48 7.83 -12.61
C LEU A 23 -0.49 8.09 -14.13
N GLN A 24 -1.52 7.60 -14.84
CA GLN A 24 -1.70 7.91 -16.26
C GLN A 24 -2.64 9.11 -16.43
N GLY A 25 -2.20 10.11 -17.19
CA GLY A 25 -2.99 11.28 -17.55
C GLY A 25 -2.66 12.53 -16.72
N ASP A 26 -3.61 13.45 -16.65
CA ASP A 26 -3.49 14.71 -15.89
C ASP A 26 -3.26 14.40 -14.39
N VAL A 27 -2.24 15.06 -13.82
CA VAL A 27 -1.82 14.93 -12.43
C VAL A 27 -2.96 15.25 -11.46
N LEU A 28 -3.77 16.27 -11.78
CA LEU A 28 -4.89 16.67 -10.92
C LEU A 28 -5.99 15.60 -10.93
N ALA A 29 -6.34 15.10 -12.12
CA ALA A 29 -7.33 14.03 -12.27
C ALA A 29 -6.86 12.73 -11.59
N SER A 30 -5.58 12.37 -11.73
CA SER A 30 -5.00 11.21 -11.05
C SER A 30 -5.05 11.35 -9.53
N ARG A 31 -4.85 12.56 -8.99
CA ARG A 31 -4.96 12.82 -7.55
C ARG A 31 -6.40 12.64 -7.05
N ASP A 32 -7.38 13.14 -7.79
CA ASP A 32 -8.79 13.03 -7.40
C ASP A 32 -9.25 11.56 -7.42
N ILE A 33 -8.86 10.81 -8.46
CA ILE A 33 -9.08 9.35 -8.53
C ILE A 33 -8.42 8.65 -7.33
N HIS A 34 -7.19 9.02 -6.99
CA HIS A 34 -6.48 8.43 -5.86
C HIS A 34 -7.19 8.68 -4.52
N GLN A 35 -7.64 9.91 -4.29
CA GLN A 35 -8.40 10.26 -3.08
C GLN A 35 -9.73 9.50 -3.00
N GLU A 36 -10.40 9.35 -4.14
CA GLU A 36 -11.66 8.59 -4.20
C GLU A 36 -11.45 7.10 -3.93
N ILE A 37 -10.36 6.51 -4.44
CA ILE A 37 -9.97 5.13 -4.09
C ILE A 37 -9.74 5.01 -2.58
N ILE A 38 -8.96 5.93 -1.98
CA ILE A 38 -8.68 5.95 -0.54
C ILE A 38 -9.97 5.99 0.30
N ARG A 39 -11.00 6.74 -0.15
CA ARG A 39 -12.29 6.79 0.54
C ARG A 39 -13.05 5.47 0.51
N ARG A 40 -12.85 4.64 -0.51
CA ARG A 40 -13.64 3.42 -0.76
C ARG A 40 -13.01 2.13 -0.25
N VAL A 41 -11.69 2.10 -0.06
CA VAL A 41 -10.96 0.87 0.32
C VAL A 41 -10.89 0.69 1.83
N ASN A 42 -11.06 -0.52 2.34
CA ASN A 42 -10.93 -0.79 3.78
C ASN A 42 -9.48 -1.04 4.21
N SER A 43 -8.68 -1.57 3.30
CA SER A 43 -7.29 -1.92 3.52
C SER A 43 -6.43 -1.41 2.38
N VAL A 44 -5.18 -1.10 2.68
CA VAL A 44 -4.22 -0.57 1.69
C VAL A 44 -2.98 -1.46 1.64
N LEU A 45 -2.57 -1.80 0.43
CA LEU A 45 -1.31 -2.49 0.15
C LEU A 45 -0.40 -1.55 -0.64
N ILE A 46 0.81 -1.33 -0.15
CA ILE A 46 1.82 -0.51 -0.81
C ILE A 46 3.01 -1.39 -1.15
N PHE A 47 3.41 -1.42 -2.42
CA PHE A 47 4.67 -1.99 -2.85
C PHE A 47 5.73 -0.87 -2.85
N GLY A 48 6.60 -0.89 -1.85
CA GLY A 48 7.75 -0.01 -1.73
C GLY A 48 9.01 -0.69 -2.28
N SER A 49 9.95 0.11 -2.78
CA SER A 49 11.29 -0.35 -3.16
C SER A 49 12.32 0.72 -2.76
N SER A 50 13.60 0.33 -2.72
CA SER A 50 14.69 1.28 -2.43
C SER A 50 14.79 2.41 -3.44
N GLU A 51 14.36 2.16 -4.67
CA GLU A 51 14.34 3.15 -5.76
C GLU A 51 13.16 4.11 -5.64
N ASN A 52 12.17 3.80 -4.78
CA ASN A 52 10.93 4.55 -4.67
C ASN A 52 10.54 4.90 -3.23
N GLU A 53 11.52 5.11 -2.35
CA GLU A 53 11.29 5.43 -0.94
C GLU A 53 10.48 6.73 -0.77
N GLN A 54 10.79 7.76 -1.57
CA GLN A 54 10.10 9.05 -1.50
C GLN A 54 8.62 8.95 -1.87
N TRP A 55 8.28 8.14 -2.87
CA TRP A 55 6.90 7.88 -3.25
C TRP A 55 6.18 7.09 -2.15
N THR A 56 6.82 6.07 -1.58
CA THR A 56 6.27 5.28 -0.48
C THR A 56 5.95 6.16 0.73
N ARG A 57 6.86 7.07 1.10
CA ARG A 57 6.63 8.07 2.16
C ARG A 57 5.47 9.00 1.82
N THR A 58 5.40 9.48 0.58
CA THR A 58 4.30 10.33 0.12
C THR A 58 2.96 9.61 0.26
N LYS A 59 2.88 8.34 -0.16
CA LYS A 59 1.67 7.53 -0.02
C LYS A 59 1.26 7.33 1.43
N LEU A 60 2.19 7.02 2.33
CA LEU A 60 1.87 6.90 3.75
C LEU A 60 1.40 8.23 4.36
N MET A 61 1.96 9.37 3.95
CA MET A 61 1.47 10.69 4.39
C MET A 61 0.06 10.98 3.87
N GLU A 62 -0.28 10.59 2.64
CA GLU A 62 -1.63 10.72 2.09
C GLU A 62 -2.63 9.87 2.89
N LEU A 63 -2.24 8.64 3.27
CA LEU A 63 -3.04 7.77 4.13
C LEU A 63 -3.19 8.33 5.57
N ALA A 64 -2.19 9.04 6.10
CA ALA A 64 -2.31 9.69 7.41
C ALA A 64 -3.31 10.85 7.40
N LYS A 65 -3.55 11.47 6.24
CA LYS A 65 -4.49 12.59 6.05
C LYS A 65 -5.94 12.15 5.85
N VAL A 66 -6.23 10.86 5.95
CA VAL A 66 -7.54 10.25 5.66
C VAL A 66 -8.74 10.86 6.39
N PRO A 67 -8.63 11.30 7.67
CA PRO A 67 -9.72 12.05 8.32
C PRO A 67 -10.08 13.35 7.56
N VAL A 68 -9.10 14.01 6.96
CA VAL A 68 -9.28 15.25 6.18
C VAL A 68 -9.86 14.96 4.80
N ILE A 69 -9.68 13.73 4.28
CA ILE A 69 -10.15 13.32 2.96
C ILE A 69 -11.64 12.92 3.00
N GLY A 70 -12.32 12.99 4.16
CA GLY A 70 -13.76 12.72 4.28
C GLY A 70 -14.09 11.25 4.59
N ARG A 71 -13.10 10.47 4.99
CA ARG A 71 -13.32 9.12 5.52
C ARG A 71 -13.56 9.20 7.03
N LYS A 72 -14.65 8.60 7.51
CA LYS A 72 -15.01 8.59 8.94
C LYS A 72 -14.33 7.46 9.74
N GLN A 73 -13.83 6.42 9.06
CA GLN A 73 -13.23 5.24 9.69
C GLN A 73 -11.76 5.11 9.29
N SER A 74 -10.92 4.66 10.21
CA SER A 74 -9.54 4.26 9.91
C SER A 74 -9.50 3.07 8.94
N PHE A 75 -8.32 2.79 8.38
CA PHE A 75 -8.13 1.54 7.62
C PHE A 75 -8.05 0.35 8.56
N ASP A 76 -8.58 -0.79 8.12
CA ASP A 76 -8.49 -2.05 8.85
C ASP A 76 -7.05 -2.56 8.86
N LYS A 77 -6.37 -2.47 7.71
CA LYS A 77 -4.97 -2.89 7.54
C LYS A 77 -4.24 -1.99 6.55
N ILE A 78 -3.01 -1.60 6.91
CA ILE A 78 -2.06 -0.96 6.00
C ILE A 78 -0.83 -1.83 5.93
N ILE A 79 -0.59 -2.44 4.78
CA ILE A 79 0.52 -3.36 4.56
C ILE A 79 1.53 -2.70 3.62
N LEU A 80 2.77 -2.59 4.07
CA LEU A 80 3.90 -2.17 3.25
C LEU A 80 4.73 -3.39 2.89
N ILE A 81 4.75 -3.73 1.61
CA ILE A 81 5.63 -4.74 1.05
C ILE A 81 6.89 -4.02 0.55
N ASP A 82 8.03 -4.28 1.16
CA ASP A 82 9.29 -3.63 0.80
C ASP A 82 10.38 -4.66 0.50
N ASP A 83 11.19 -4.40 -0.52
CA ASP A 83 12.37 -5.18 -0.90
C ASP A 83 13.66 -4.60 -0.29
N CYS A 84 13.56 -3.52 0.48
CA CYS A 84 14.71 -2.90 1.14
C CYS A 84 15.35 -3.84 2.17
N SER A 85 16.60 -4.23 1.91
CA SER A 85 17.49 -4.90 2.88
C SER A 85 18.16 -3.93 3.84
N LYS A 86 18.05 -2.62 3.59
CA LYS A 86 18.54 -1.57 4.48
C LYS A 86 17.40 -1.15 5.40
N ASN A 87 17.73 -0.85 6.66
CA ASN A 87 16.86 -0.21 7.66
C ASN A 87 16.30 1.13 7.15
N SER A 88 15.47 1.11 6.12
CA SER A 88 14.71 2.26 5.65
C SER A 88 13.75 2.59 6.79
N LYS A 89 14.10 3.62 7.56
CA LYS A 89 13.23 4.22 8.57
C LYS A 89 12.11 4.96 7.84
N ILE A 90 11.30 4.25 7.05
CA ILE A 90 10.06 4.79 6.51
C ILE A 90 9.18 5.06 7.74
N PRO A 91 8.95 6.34 8.10
CA PRO A 91 8.19 6.67 9.28
C PRO A 91 6.74 6.25 9.05
N SER A 92 6.10 5.72 10.09
CA SER A 92 4.71 5.28 10.00
C SER A 92 3.72 6.45 10.04
N PHE A 93 4.18 7.68 10.29
CA PHE A 93 3.34 8.89 10.40
C PHE A 93 2.15 8.72 11.37
N GLY A 94 2.32 7.90 12.42
CA GLY A 94 1.26 7.59 13.39
C GLY A 94 0.26 6.52 12.92
N LEU A 95 0.45 5.94 11.73
CA LEU A 95 -0.34 4.82 11.24
C LEU A 95 0.18 3.49 11.78
N ASP A 96 -0.72 2.52 11.98
CA ASP A 96 -0.34 1.13 12.23
C ASP A 96 -0.03 0.44 10.89
N VAL A 97 1.26 0.37 10.53
CA VAL A 97 1.73 -0.14 9.23
C VAL A 97 2.45 -1.47 9.44
N GLN A 98 1.88 -2.53 8.89
CA GLN A 98 2.50 -3.84 8.88
C GLN A 98 3.51 -3.94 7.74
N LYS A 99 4.79 -4.10 8.07
CA LYS A 99 5.88 -4.21 7.08
C LYS A 99 6.21 -5.67 6.78
N ILE A 100 6.24 -6.03 5.50
CA ILE A 100 6.57 -7.36 5.01
C ILE A 100 7.77 -7.26 4.06
N ASN A 101 8.84 -7.99 4.36
CA ASN A 101 10.05 -7.99 3.52
C ASN A 101 10.04 -9.17 2.53
N THR A 102 9.95 -8.90 1.24
CA THR A 102 9.79 -9.94 0.20
C THR A 102 11.05 -10.70 -0.18
N LYS A 103 12.23 -10.34 0.34
CA LYS A 103 13.46 -11.15 0.12
C LYS A 103 13.40 -12.52 0.77
N ASN A 104 12.45 -12.73 1.69
CA ASN A 104 12.29 -13.98 2.41
C ASN A 104 11.05 -14.72 1.90
N LYS A 105 11.19 -15.99 1.46
CA LYS A 105 10.04 -16.83 1.06
C LYS A 105 8.96 -16.93 2.14
N LYS A 106 9.33 -16.76 3.42
CA LYS A 106 8.39 -16.69 4.56
C LYS A 106 7.43 -15.50 4.49
N ALA A 107 7.76 -14.44 3.77
CA ALA A 107 6.93 -13.25 3.63
C ALA A 107 5.59 -13.54 2.94
N ILE A 108 5.58 -14.48 2.00
CA ILE A 108 4.37 -14.93 1.31
C ILE A 108 3.48 -15.72 2.27
N GLU A 109 4.05 -16.56 3.13
CA GLU A 109 3.30 -17.28 4.17
C GLU A 109 2.71 -16.31 5.20
N ILE A 110 3.49 -15.33 5.65
CA ILE A 110 3.03 -14.27 6.54
C ILE A 110 1.87 -13.50 5.88
N PHE A 111 2.00 -13.14 4.59
CA PHE A 111 0.92 -12.47 3.86
C PHE A 111 -0.35 -13.31 3.79
N LYS A 112 -0.24 -14.63 3.53
CA LYS A 112 -1.38 -15.56 3.55
C LYS A 112 -2.07 -15.68 4.90
N MET A 113 -1.36 -15.45 6.02
CA MET A 113 -1.96 -15.45 7.36
C MET A 113 -2.65 -14.12 7.68
N ILE A 114 -2.22 -13.03 7.05
CA ILE A 114 -2.76 -11.68 7.28
C ILE A 114 -4.01 -11.42 6.45
N VAL A 115 -4.05 -11.93 5.21
CA VAL A 115 -5.14 -11.73 4.24
C VAL A 115 -6.02 -12.96 4.20
#